data_AF-A0A2E6ZRM4-F1
#
_entry.id   AF-A0A2E6ZRM4-F1
#
_cell.length_a   1.000
_cell.length_b   1.000
_cell.length_c   1.000
_cell.angle_alpha   90.00
_cell.angle_beta   90.00
_cell.angle_gamma   90.00
#
_symmetry.space_group_name_H-M   'P 1'
#
loop_
_entity.id
_entity.type
_entity.pdbx_description
1 polymer ?
#
loop_
_entity_poly.entity_id
_entity_poly.type
_entity_poly.pdbx_seq_one_letter_code
_entity_poly.pdbx_strand_id
1 'polypeptide(L)'
;MSETMSNTAATNIAIPIVISIAMASGVNPIVPSVAAALSASVADALPVSTPPNAIVYASGRVKITDMIRYGVLMDLIAVTVVPALALLLVPFILG
;
A
#
# COMPACT_ATOMS: atom_id res chain seq x y z
N MET A 1 -2.88 -7.34 -1.24
CA MET A 1 -1.71 -8.21 -1.02
C MET A 1 -1.12 -7.99 0.36
N SER A 2 -0.89 -6.74 0.77
CA SER A 2 -0.39 -6.37 2.11
C SER A 2 -1.29 -6.81 3.28
N GLU A 3 -2.58 -7.04 3.05
CA GLU A 3 -3.50 -7.56 4.08
C GLU A 3 -3.21 -9.00 4.54
N THR A 4 -2.52 -9.79 3.72
CA THR A 4 -2.29 -11.23 3.98
C THR A 4 -0.81 -11.58 4.13
N MET A 5 0.09 -10.63 3.88
CA MET A 5 1.54 -10.83 3.93
C MET A 5 2.24 -9.52 4.29
N SER A 6 3.48 -9.59 4.79
CA SER A 6 4.20 -8.38 5.19
C SER A 6 4.37 -7.38 4.04
N ASN A 7 4.32 -6.09 4.36
CA ASN A 7 4.49 -5.00 3.38
C ASN A 7 5.78 -5.19 2.55
N THR A 8 6.88 -5.61 3.19
CA THR A 8 8.14 -5.91 2.50
C THR A 8 8.00 -7.05 1.49
N ALA A 9 7.31 -8.13 1.83
CA ALA A 9 7.07 -9.24 0.90
C ALA A 9 6.20 -8.78 -0.29
N ALA A 10 5.18 -7.94 -0.03
CA ALA A 10 4.35 -7.34 -1.07
C ALA A 10 5.13 -6.48 -2.04
N THR A 11 5.96 -5.60 -1.51
CA THR A 11 6.82 -4.73 -2.31
C THR A 11 7.79 -5.53 -3.17
N ASN A 12 8.44 -6.56 -2.62
CA ASN A 12 9.41 -7.37 -3.36
C ASN A 12 8.79 -8.14 -4.53
N ILE A 13 7.52 -8.54 -4.44
CA ILE A 13 6.82 -9.22 -5.53
C ILE A 13 6.27 -8.20 -6.54
N ALA A 14 5.67 -7.11 -6.07
CA ALA A 14 4.95 -6.17 -6.93
C ALA A 14 5.87 -5.25 -7.73
N ILE A 15 6.95 -4.71 -7.13
CA ILE A 15 7.82 -3.71 -7.79
C ILE A 15 8.43 -4.25 -9.09
N PRO A 16 9.04 -5.45 -9.14
CA PRO A 16 9.65 -5.96 -10.37
C PRO A 16 8.64 -6.07 -11.52
N ILE A 17 7.42 -6.52 -11.22
CA ILE A 17 6.33 -6.63 -12.20
C ILE A 17 5.96 -5.24 -12.73
N VAL A 18 5.81 -4.26 -11.84
CA VAL A 18 5.50 -2.87 -12.21
C VAL A 18 6.60 -2.26 -13.08
N ILE A 19 7.88 -2.50 -12.75
CA ILE A 19 9.02 -2.05 -13.56
C ILE A 19 8.94 -2.66 -14.97
N SER A 20 8.73 -3.98 -15.08
CA SER A 20 8.64 -4.65 -16.38
C SER A 20 7.51 -4.09 -17.24
N ILE A 21 6.34 -3.83 -16.66
CA ILE A 21 5.19 -3.25 -17.37
C ILE A 21 5.48 -1.81 -17.80
N ALA A 22 6.08 -0.99 -16.93
CA ALA A 22 6.43 0.38 -17.24
C ALA A 22 7.44 0.46 -18.40
N MET A 23 8.50 -0.35 -18.34
CA MET A 23 9.49 -0.46 -19.42
C MET A 23 8.87 -0.93 -20.74
N ALA A 24 8.00 -1.94 -20.71
CA ALA A 24 7.30 -2.44 -21.90
C ALA A 24 6.35 -1.39 -22.51
N SER A 25 5.84 -0.47 -21.68
CA SER A 25 4.94 0.62 -22.10
C SER A 25 5.69 1.90 -22.49
N GLY A 26 7.03 1.92 -22.43
CA GLY A 26 7.85 3.10 -22.70
C GLY A 26 7.73 4.21 -21.65
N VAL A 27 7.21 3.89 -20.46
CA VAL A 27 7.05 4.84 -19.35
C VAL A 27 8.24 4.73 -18.40
N ASN A 28 8.71 5.85 -17.85
CA ASN A 28 9.75 5.84 -16.83
C ASN A 28 9.28 5.02 -15.60
N PRO A 29 9.99 3.96 -15.20
CA PRO A 29 9.55 3.07 -14.14
C PRO A 29 9.59 3.69 -12.74
N ILE A 30 10.33 4.78 -12.52
CA ILE A 30 10.56 5.35 -11.18
C ILE A 30 9.23 5.72 -10.50
N VAL A 31 8.40 6.51 -11.18
CA VAL A 31 7.12 6.98 -10.62
C VAL A 31 6.17 5.81 -10.28
N PRO A 32 5.86 4.88 -11.21
CA PRO A 32 4.97 3.76 -10.90
C PRO A 32 5.57 2.80 -9.86
N SER A 33 6.90 2.60 -9.82
CA SER A 33 7.53 1.77 -8.79
C SER A 33 7.45 2.38 -7.39
N VAL A 34 7.63 3.70 -7.27
CA VAL A 34 7.45 4.41 -5.99
C VAL A 34 5.98 4.37 -5.56
N ALA A 35 5.04 4.58 -6.49
CA ALA A 35 3.62 4.46 -6.20
C ALA A 35 3.25 3.05 -5.69
N ALA A 36 3.81 2.00 -6.31
CA ALA A 36 3.61 0.62 -5.88
C ALA A 36 4.19 0.34 -4.48
N ALA A 37 5.40 0.85 -4.19
CA ALA A 37 6.04 0.73 -2.88
C ALA A 37 5.22 1.39 -1.75
N LEU A 38 4.73 2.60 -2.01
CA LEU A 38 3.89 3.33 -1.07
C LEU A 38 2.54 2.64 -0.87
N SER A 39 1.94 2.13 -1.94
CA SER A 39 0.65 1.43 -1.88
C SER A 39 0.75 0.12 -1.10
N ALA A 40 1.86 -0.61 -1.22
CA ALA A 40 2.13 -1.82 -0.44
C ALA A 40 2.28 -1.56 1.07
N SER A 41 2.44 -0.30 1.48
CA SER A 41 2.57 0.09 2.88
C SER A 41 1.23 0.43 3.54
N VAL A 42 0.14 0.49 2.78
CA VAL A 42 -1.21 0.73 3.30
C VAL A 42 -1.94 -0.61 3.41
N ALA A 43 -2.18 -1.04 4.65
CA ALA A 43 -2.77 -2.33 4.96
C ALA A 43 -3.50 -2.23 6.31
N ASP A 44 -4.75 -1.81 6.26
CA ASP A 44 -5.49 -1.37 7.44
C ASP A 44 -6.70 -2.26 7.79
N ALA A 45 -7.06 -3.25 6.96
CA ALA A 45 -8.31 -4.00 7.13
C ALA A 45 -8.24 -5.19 8.11
N LEU A 46 -7.08 -5.84 8.27
CA LEU A 46 -6.96 -7.04 9.11
C LEU A 46 -5.95 -6.89 10.27
N PRO A 47 -6.17 -7.58 11.42
CA PRO A 47 -5.26 -7.48 12.57
C PRO A 47 -3.88 -8.05 12.29
N VAL A 48 -3.80 -9.00 11.36
CA VAL A 48 -2.55 -9.66 10.97
C VAL A 48 -1.66 -8.78 10.10
N SER A 49 -2.22 -7.70 9.51
CA SER A 49 -1.55 -6.87 8.51
C SER A 49 -0.40 -6.06 9.09
N THR A 50 -0.56 -5.54 10.31
CA THR A 50 0.49 -4.75 10.99
C THR A 50 0.45 -4.92 12.53
N PRO A 51 1.60 -4.82 13.24
CA PRO A 51 1.64 -4.92 14.70
C PRO A 51 0.71 -3.93 15.45
N PRO A 52 0.55 -2.66 15.03
CA PRO A 52 -0.39 -1.73 15.68
C PRO A 52 -1.84 -2.21 15.62
N ASN A 53 -2.30 -2.73 14.48
CA ASN A 53 -3.65 -3.25 14.31
C ASN A 53 -3.90 -4.48 15.20
N ALA A 54 -2.89 -5.36 15.33
CA ALA A 54 -2.94 -6.49 16.26
C ALA A 54 -3.07 -6.05 17.73
N ILE A 55 -2.32 -5.01 18.15
CA ILE A 55 -2.37 -4.47 19.53
C ILE A 55 -3.75 -3.91 19.86
N VAL A 56 -4.33 -3.12 18.95
CA VAL A 56 -5.66 -2.52 19.13
C VAL A 56 -6.74 -3.60 19.18
N TYR A 57 -6.67 -4.60 18.30
CA TYR A 57 -7.60 -5.73 18.32
C TYR A 57 -7.47 -6.56 19.62
N ALA A 58 -6.25 -6.82 20.09
CA ALA A 58 -5.98 -7.56 21.33
C ALA A 58 -6.51 -6.85 22.59
N SER A 59 -6.81 -5.55 22.52
CA SER A 59 -7.44 -4.82 23.64
C SER A 59 -8.86 -5.28 23.98
N GLY A 60 -9.51 -6.07 23.10
CA GLY A 60 -10.89 -6.53 23.25
C GLY A 60 -11.94 -5.44 23.06
N ARG A 61 -11.54 -4.19 22.77
CA ARG A 61 -12.45 -3.05 22.61
C ARG A 61 -12.89 -2.81 21.16
N VAL A 62 -12.15 -3.35 20.19
CA VAL A 62 -12.43 -3.17 18.75
C VAL A 62 -12.84 -4.51 18.15
N LYS A 63 -14.05 -4.54 17.57
CA LYS A 63 -14.53 -5.73 16.87
C LYS A 63 -13.83 -5.84 15.52
N ILE A 64 -13.56 -7.07 15.08
CA ILE A 64 -12.95 -7.33 13.77
C ILE A 64 -13.78 -6.75 12.61
N THR A 65 -15.10 -6.73 12.74
CA THR A 65 -16.01 -6.16 11.74
C THR A 65 -15.86 -4.65 11.58
N ASP A 66 -15.58 -3.94 12.68
CA ASP A 66 -15.35 -2.49 12.65
C ASP A 66 -14.00 -2.22 12.01
N MET A 67 -12.98 -3.00 12.38
CA MET A 67 -11.65 -2.91 11.78
C MET A 67 -11.67 -3.10 10.26
N ILE A 68 -12.36 -4.15 9.78
CA ILE A 68 -12.50 -4.40 8.33
C ILE A 68 -13.22 -3.24 7.64
N ARG A 69 -14.33 -2.74 8.21
CA ARG A 69 -15.11 -1.65 7.59
C ARG A 69 -14.29 -0.37 7.44
N TYR A 70 -13.60 0.05 8.50
CA TYR A 70 -12.80 1.26 8.47
C TYR A 70 -11.50 1.08 7.68
N GLY A 71 -10.87 -0.09 7.76
CA GLY A 71 -9.68 -0.41 6.99
C GLY A 71 -9.92 -0.41 5.49
N VAL A 72 -10.98 -1.08 5.01
CA VAL A 72 -11.34 -1.04 3.58
C VAL A 72 -11.65 0.38 3.09
N LEU A 73 -12.27 1.21 3.94
CA LEU A 73 -12.51 2.61 3.60
C LEU A 73 -11.19 3.39 3.46
N MET A 74 -10.23 3.17 4.35
CA MET A 74 -8.89 3.78 4.28
C MET A 74 -8.10 3.27 3.07
N ASP A 75 -8.13 1.98 2.79
CA ASP A 75 -7.49 1.38 1.61
C ASP A 75 -8.02 2.00 0.31
N LEU A 76 -9.33 2.25 0.23
CA LEU A 76 -9.95 2.86 -0.95
C LEU A 76 -9.49 4.31 -1.13
N ILE A 77 -9.35 5.07 -0.04
CA ILE A 77 -8.79 6.42 -0.07
C ILE A 77 -7.33 6.36 -0.53
N ALA A 78 -6.54 5.47 0.05
CA ALA A 78 -5.12 5.32 -0.27
C ALA A 78 -4.86 4.93 -1.72
N VAL A 79 -5.70 4.08 -2.32
CA VAL A 79 -5.63 3.73 -3.75
C VAL A 79 -5.67 4.97 -4.65
N THR A 80 -6.31 6.05 -4.23
CA THR A 80 -6.37 7.31 -5.01
C THR A 80 -5.31 8.30 -4.59
N VAL A 81 -5.11 8.49 -3.28
CA VAL A 81 -4.21 9.50 -2.73
C VAL A 81 -2.75 9.13 -2.97
N VAL A 82 -2.37 7.85 -2.82
CA VAL A 82 -0.98 7.42 -2.95
C VAL A 82 -0.44 7.60 -4.37
N PRO A 83 -1.13 7.13 -5.45
CA PRO A 83 -0.66 7.39 -6.81
C PRO A 83 -0.66 8.87 -7.16
N ALA A 84 -1.65 9.65 -6.70
CA ALA A 84 -1.70 11.09 -6.94
C ALA A 84 -0.51 11.82 -6.31
N LEU A 85 -0.17 11.49 -5.06
CA LEU A 85 1.01 12.00 -4.38
C LEU A 85 2.30 11.56 -5.06
N ALA A 86 2.39 10.30 -5.49
CA ALA A 86 3.56 9.80 -6.21
C ALA A 86 3.76 10.56 -7.53
N LEU A 87 2.69 10.79 -8.31
CA LEU A 87 2.76 11.56 -9.56
C LEU A 87 3.18 13.02 -9.34
N LEU A 88 2.80 13.63 -8.21
CA LEU A 88 3.08 15.04 -7.93
C LEU A 88 4.47 15.25 -7.28
N LEU A 89 4.83 14.41 -6.31
CA LEU A 89 6.04 14.58 -5.50
C LEU A 89 7.27 13.91 -6.10
N VAL A 90 7.14 12.74 -6.73
CA VAL A 90 8.30 12.01 -7.27
C VAL A 90 9.06 12.82 -8.32
N PRO A 91 8.40 13.49 -9.29
CA PRO A 91 9.11 14.34 -10.26
C PRO A 91 9.77 15.57 -9.62
N PHE A 92 9.27 16.06 -8.49
CA PHE A 92 9.83 17.22 -7.80
C PHE A 92 11.05 16.86 -6.95
N ILE A 93 11.10 15.63 -6.42
CA ILE A 93 12.17 15.17 -5.52
C ILE A 93 13.29 14.44 -6.29
N LEU A 94 12.92 13.65 -7.31
CA LEU A 94 13.83 12.80 -8.07
C LEU A 94 14.07 13.30 -9.51
N GLY A 95 13.57 14.50 -9.85
CA GLY A 95 13.77 15.18 -11.13
C GLY A 95 14.89 16.20 -11.10
#